data_AF-A0AAU3AWM2-F1
#
_entry.id   AF-A0AAU3AWM2-F1
#
_cell.length_a   1.000
_cell.length_b   1.000
_cell.length_c   1.000
_cell.angle_alpha   90.00
_cell.angle_beta   90.00
_cell.angle_gamma   90.00
#
_symmetry.space_group_name_H-M   'P 1'
#
loop_
_entity.id
_entity.type
_entity.pdbx_description
1 polymer ?
#
loop_
_entity_poly.entity_id
_entity_poly.type
_entity_poly.pdbx_seq_one_letter_code
_entity_poly.pdbx_strand_id
1 'polypeptide(L)'
;MATKVERLCSQCSAPMPITARSHAETCSPRCRKARSRAQQLPVELTSRDRWVRYTAKKMPLTVSGRAASSTDPATWSSYTAVKASTAGVGAGFVLAAGDGLACIDLDHALDASGRPEPWAQRILDTLPPTFIEISLSGRGLHVFGLAPAGPGRKIRRGETAVEIYTRGRFIAVTGNRFAGAPARLADLADVISMLAVTC
;
A
#
# COMPACT_ATOMS: atom_id res chain seq x y z
N MET A 1 19.06 14.01 34.64
CA MET A 1 18.60 12.61 34.56
C MET A 1 17.91 12.43 33.21
N ALA A 2 18.45 11.59 32.32
CA ALA A 2 17.85 11.35 31.01
C ALA A 2 16.61 10.46 31.18
N THR A 3 15.44 10.97 30.84
CA THR A 3 14.20 10.20 30.75
C THR A 3 14.38 9.15 29.64
N LYS A 4 14.47 7.88 30.04
CA LYS A 4 14.55 6.77 29.09
C LYS A 4 13.22 6.70 28.34
N VAL A 5 13.22 7.06 27.06
CA VAL A 5 12.03 6.97 26.20
C VAL A 5 11.57 5.52 26.21
N GLU A 6 10.37 5.29 26.72
CA GLU A 6 9.77 3.96 26.81
C GLU A 6 9.45 3.48 25.39
N ARG A 7 10.06 2.35 24.99
CA ARG A 7 9.78 1.75 23.69
C ARG A 7 8.44 1.02 23.76
N LEU A 8 7.53 1.34 22.86
CA LEU A 8 6.21 0.72 22.79
C LEU A 8 6.15 -0.33 21.67
N CYS A 9 5.31 -1.33 21.89
CA CYS A 9 5.00 -2.36 20.90
C CYS A 9 4.21 -1.74 19.73
N SER A 10 4.71 -1.91 18.50
CA SER A 10 4.04 -1.42 17.29
C SER A 10 2.67 -2.05 17.00
N GLN A 11 2.31 -3.14 17.69
CA GLN A 11 1.04 -3.86 17.46
C GLN A 11 -0.04 -3.57 18.51
N CYS A 12 0.34 -3.34 19.77
CA CYS A 12 -0.63 -3.17 20.86
C CYS A 12 -0.34 -1.95 21.75
N SER A 13 0.67 -1.16 21.40
CA SER A 13 1.11 0.04 22.14
C SER A 13 1.54 -0.20 23.58
N ALA A 14 1.57 -1.44 24.07
CA ALA A 14 2.09 -1.78 25.39
C ALA A 14 3.62 -1.60 25.46
N PRO A 15 4.20 -1.32 26.64
CA PRO A 15 5.64 -1.25 26.83
C PRO A 15 6.37 -2.52 26.34
N MET A 16 7.52 -2.33 25.70
CA MET A 16 8.38 -3.44 25.29
C MET A 16 9.05 -4.08 26.53
N PRO A 17 9.15 -5.43 26.57
CA PRO A 17 9.86 -6.10 27.66
C PRO A 17 11.30 -5.61 27.77
N ILE A 18 11.83 -5.52 28.99
CA ILE A 18 13.23 -5.11 29.25
C ILE A 18 14.21 -6.06 28.54
N THR A 19 13.84 -7.32 28.35
CA THR A 19 14.61 -8.36 27.65
C THR A 19 14.50 -8.27 26.12
N ALA A 20 13.66 -7.40 25.57
CA ALA A 20 13.49 -7.28 24.14
C ALA A 20 14.73 -6.70 23.47
N ARG A 21 15.12 -7.28 22.33
CA ARG A 21 16.26 -6.80 21.54
C ARG A 21 16.05 -5.33 21.12
N SER A 22 17.15 -4.62 20.88
CA SER A 22 17.15 -3.22 20.42
C SER A 22 16.30 -2.99 19.16
N HIS A 23 16.25 -3.97 18.25
CA HIS A 23 15.47 -3.92 16.99
C HIS A 23 14.08 -4.55 17.09
N ALA A 24 13.67 -5.06 18.26
CA ALA A 24 12.36 -5.71 18.38
C ALA A 24 11.21 -4.69 18.26
N GLU A 25 10.28 -4.92 17.34
CA GLU A 25 9.13 -4.03 17.12
C GLU A 25 7.86 -4.46 17.87
N THR A 26 7.85 -5.67 18.43
CA THR A 26 6.67 -6.27 19.08
C THR A 26 7.01 -6.89 20.43
N CYS A 27 6.14 -6.75 21.43
CA CYS A 27 6.38 -7.21 22.80
C CYS A 27 6.36 -8.73 22.99
N SER A 28 5.76 -9.49 22.07
CA SER A 28 5.57 -10.95 22.23
C SER A 28 5.45 -11.67 20.88
N PRO A 29 5.64 -13.01 20.84
CA PRO A 29 5.35 -13.81 19.66
C PRO A 29 3.90 -13.66 19.15
N ARG A 30 2.93 -13.49 20.07
CA ARG A 30 1.52 -13.21 19.73
C ARG A 30 1.39 -11.89 18.97
N CYS A 31 2.02 -10.82 19.46
CA CYS A 31 2.01 -9.52 18.78
C CYS A 31 2.76 -9.58 17.44
N ARG A 32 3.87 -10.32 17.35
CA ARG A 32 4.57 -10.56 16.08
C ARG A 32 3.67 -11.22 15.04
N LYS A 33 2.95 -12.29 15.43
CA LYS A 33 2.03 -13.01 14.54
C LYS A 33 0.83 -12.15 14.14
N ALA A 34 0.26 -11.40 15.09
CA ALA A 34 -0.82 -10.46 14.81
C ALA A 34 -0.39 -9.37 13.80
N ARG A 35 0.79 -8.77 14.00
CA ARG A 35 1.38 -7.80 13.08
C ARG A 35 1.63 -8.39 11.70
N SER A 36 2.23 -9.59 11.64
CA SER A 36 2.47 -10.26 10.37
C SER A 36 1.18 -10.53 9.58
N ARG A 37 0.09 -10.90 10.26
CA ARG A 37 -1.23 -11.04 9.62
C ARG A 37 -1.80 -9.70 9.17
N ALA A 38 -1.64 -8.65 9.97
CA ALA A 38 -2.07 -7.29 9.63
C ALA A 38 -1.26 -6.67 8.47
N GLN A 39 -0.07 -7.19 8.18
CA GLN A 39 0.79 -6.75 7.07
C GLN A 39 0.81 -7.71 5.88
N GLN A 40 -0.05 -8.74 5.91
CA GLN A 40 -0.12 -9.69 4.82
C GLN A 40 -0.67 -9.02 3.57
N LEU A 41 0.10 -9.10 2.49
CA LEU A 41 -0.30 -8.62 1.18
C LEU A 41 -1.09 -9.69 0.43
N PRO A 42 -1.97 -9.29 -0.52
CA PRO A 42 -2.65 -10.22 -1.41
C PRO A 42 -1.66 -11.12 -2.17
N VAL A 43 -1.99 -12.40 -2.30
CA VAL A 43 -1.17 -13.37 -3.05
C VAL A 43 -1.13 -13.00 -4.53
N GLU A 44 -2.21 -12.40 -5.02
CA GLU A 44 -2.35 -11.86 -6.36
C GLU A 44 -1.26 -10.83 -6.66
N LEU A 45 -0.82 -10.02 -5.69
CA LEU A 45 0.30 -9.10 -5.88
C LEU A 45 1.66 -9.78 -5.70
N THR A 46 1.81 -10.57 -4.63
CA THR A 46 3.12 -11.10 -4.23
C THR A 46 3.63 -12.26 -5.10
N SER A 47 2.73 -12.93 -5.84
CA SER A 47 3.07 -13.99 -6.81
C SER A 47 3.60 -13.48 -8.15
N ARG A 48 3.56 -12.17 -8.40
CA ARG A 48 3.98 -11.56 -9.67
C ARG A 48 5.35 -10.92 -9.54
N ASP A 49 6.23 -11.13 -10.52
CA ASP A 49 7.58 -10.55 -10.57
C ASP A 49 7.58 -9.12 -11.09
N ARG A 50 6.82 -8.25 -10.43
CA ARG A 50 6.62 -6.84 -10.79
C ARG A 50 6.96 -5.90 -9.65
N TRP A 51 7.82 -6.35 -8.76
CA TRP A 51 8.24 -5.59 -7.59
C TRP A 51 9.50 -4.80 -7.86
N VAL A 52 9.54 -3.60 -7.32
CA VAL A 52 10.69 -2.70 -7.35
C VAL A 52 10.98 -2.20 -5.94
N ARG A 53 12.18 -1.69 -5.70
CA ARG A 53 12.50 -0.84 -4.56
C ARG A 53 12.19 0.62 -4.91
N TYR A 54 12.26 1.54 -3.96
CA TYR A 54 12.16 2.98 -4.28
C TYR A 54 13.01 3.87 -3.38
N THR A 55 13.41 5.04 -3.88
CA THR A 55 14.11 6.08 -3.10
C THR A 55 13.16 6.84 -2.17
N ALA A 56 13.66 7.60 -1.19
CA ALA A 56 12.81 8.48 -0.37
C ALA A 56 11.96 9.49 -1.17
N LYS A 57 12.38 9.81 -2.41
CA LYS A 57 11.64 10.66 -3.36
C LYS A 57 10.64 9.87 -4.21
N LYS A 58 10.34 8.61 -3.86
CA LYS A 58 9.46 7.69 -4.59
C LYS A 58 9.90 7.50 -6.06
N MET A 59 11.20 7.34 -6.30
CA MET A 59 11.70 6.94 -7.62
C MET A 59 11.97 5.43 -7.60
N PRO A 60 11.46 4.66 -8.57
CA PRO A 60 11.62 3.20 -8.59
C PRO A 60 13.08 2.80 -8.82
N LEU A 61 13.49 1.75 -8.12
CA LEU A 61 14.81 1.16 -8.15
C LEU A 61 14.71 -0.35 -8.35
N THR A 62 15.68 -0.92 -9.03
CA THR A 62 15.95 -2.36 -9.01
C THR A 62 16.40 -2.79 -7.60
N VAL A 63 16.44 -4.10 -7.35
CA VAL A 63 16.96 -4.66 -6.09
C VAL A 63 18.45 -4.37 -5.82
N SER A 64 19.21 -4.00 -6.87
CA SER A 64 20.60 -3.57 -6.75
C SER A 64 20.77 -2.05 -6.56
N GLY A 65 19.68 -1.29 -6.55
CA GLY A 65 19.69 0.17 -6.33
C GLY A 65 19.88 1.03 -7.59
N ARG A 66 19.92 0.43 -8.79
CA ARG A 66 19.83 1.17 -10.07
C ARG A 66 18.40 1.63 -10.33
N ALA A 67 18.21 2.66 -11.15
CA ALA A 67 16.87 3.07 -11.58
C ALA A 67 16.11 1.91 -12.24
N ALA A 68 14.84 1.74 -11.88
CA ALA A 68 13.92 0.82 -12.54
C ALA A 68 12.90 1.59 -13.37
N SER A 69 12.34 0.92 -14.39
CA SER A 69 11.29 1.47 -15.24
C SER A 69 9.92 1.03 -14.75
N SER A 70 8.87 1.83 -14.95
CA SER A 70 7.49 1.39 -14.74
C SER A 70 6.89 0.67 -15.96
N THR A 71 7.66 0.50 -17.02
CA THR A 71 7.21 -0.12 -18.29
C THR A 71 8.14 -1.19 -18.84
N ASP A 72 9.35 -1.37 -18.27
CA ASP A 72 10.30 -2.41 -18.67
C ASP A 72 10.38 -3.54 -17.62
N PRO A 73 9.81 -4.73 -17.92
CA PRO A 73 9.84 -5.89 -17.03
C PRO A 73 11.22 -6.37 -16.63
N ALA A 74 12.25 -6.12 -17.44
CA ALA A 74 13.62 -6.53 -17.13
C ALA A 74 14.19 -5.81 -15.90
N THR A 75 13.56 -4.71 -15.48
CA THR A 75 13.97 -3.93 -14.30
C THR A 75 13.20 -4.29 -13.03
N TRP A 76 12.25 -5.23 -13.11
CA TRP A 76 11.43 -5.66 -11.98
C TRP A 76 12.00 -6.92 -11.33
N SER A 77 11.43 -7.33 -10.21
CA SER A 77 11.88 -8.48 -9.43
C SER A 77 10.71 -9.14 -8.70
N SER A 78 10.97 -10.30 -8.11
CA SER A 78 10.02 -10.98 -7.23
C SER A 78 9.82 -10.23 -5.91
N TYR A 79 8.69 -10.49 -5.24
CA TYR A 79 8.43 -9.94 -3.91
C TYR A 79 9.50 -10.34 -2.90
N THR A 80 9.97 -11.59 -2.96
CA THR A 80 11.01 -12.11 -2.06
C THR A 80 12.34 -11.38 -2.27
N ALA A 81 12.72 -11.09 -3.51
CA ALA A 81 13.94 -10.36 -3.83
C ALA A 81 13.90 -8.91 -3.29
N VAL A 82 12.79 -8.17 -3.47
CA VAL A 82 12.68 -6.81 -2.92
C VAL A 82 12.62 -6.78 -1.40
N LYS A 83 12.13 -7.84 -0.76
CA LYS A 83 12.14 -7.99 0.71
C LYS A 83 13.54 -8.25 1.27
N ALA A 84 14.38 -8.98 0.53
CA ALA A 84 15.77 -9.23 0.90
C ALA A 84 16.69 -8.03 0.60
N SER A 85 16.32 -7.19 -0.36
CA SER A 85 17.09 -6.01 -0.76
C SER A 85 17.08 -4.89 0.29
N THR A 86 18.24 -4.26 0.49
CA THR A 86 18.42 -3.05 1.31
C THR A 86 18.41 -1.75 0.49
N ALA A 87 18.33 -1.81 -0.84
CA ALA A 87 18.33 -0.63 -1.70
C ALA A 87 17.12 0.28 -1.44
N GLY A 88 17.32 1.60 -1.37
CA GLY A 88 16.22 2.54 -1.13
C GLY A 88 15.50 2.30 0.20
N VAL A 89 14.26 2.78 0.31
CA VAL A 89 13.55 2.87 1.60
C VAL A 89 12.28 2.03 1.68
N GLY A 90 11.87 1.37 0.60
CA GLY A 90 10.67 0.53 0.60
C GLY A 90 10.47 -0.24 -0.71
N ALA A 91 9.34 -0.94 -0.78
CA ALA A 91 8.96 -1.78 -1.91
C ALA A 91 7.75 -1.20 -2.65
N GLY A 92 7.80 -1.20 -3.97
CA GLY A 92 6.69 -0.81 -4.84
C GLY A 92 6.29 -1.94 -5.77
N PHE A 93 5.09 -1.83 -6.30
CA PHE A 93 4.52 -2.78 -7.26
C PHE A 93 4.20 -2.06 -8.56
N VAL A 94 4.59 -2.63 -9.69
CA VAL A 94 4.33 -2.06 -11.02
C VAL A 94 3.05 -2.62 -11.60
N LEU A 95 2.09 -1.75 -11.89
CA LEU A 95 0.90 -2.07 -12.65
C LEU A 95 1.28 -2.16 -14.13
N ALA A 96 1.21 -3.37 -14.69
CA ALA A 96 1.43 -3.60 -16.11
C ALA A 96 0.09 -3.83 -16.82
N ALA A 97 0.06 -3.67 -18.14
CA ALA A 97 -1.15 -3.95 -18.91
C ALA A 97 -1.44 -5.47 -18.97
N GLY A 98 -2.72 -5.83 -19.04
CA GLY A 98 -3.16 -7.14 -19.52
C GLY A 98 -3.46 -8.20 -18.47
N ASP A 99 -3.24 -7.95 -17.17
CA ASP A 99 -3.54 -8.93 -16.12
C ASP A 99 -4.62 -8.47 -15.13
N GLY A 100 -5.33 -7.41 -15.49
CA GLY A 100 -6.52 -6.93 -14.79
C GLY A 100 -6.24 -6.28 -13.43
N LEU A 101 -4.99 -6.01 -13.05
CA LEU A 101 -4.71 -5.34 -11.78
C LEU A 101 -4.97 -3.83 -11.87
N ALA A 102 -5.62 -3.30 -10.84
CA ALA A 102 -5.91 -1.89 -10.70
C ALA A 102 -5.55 -1.37 -9.31
N CYS A 103 -5.24 -0.07 -9.24
CA CYS A 103 -5.13 0.68 -8.00
C CYS A 103 -5.93 1.97 -8.14
N ILE A 104 -6.82 2.21 -7.18
CA ILE A 104 -7.45 3.51 -6.95
C ILE A 104 -6.68 4.17 -5.81
N ASP A 105 -6.05 5.30 -6.09
CA ASP A 105 -5.33 6.12 -5.11
C ASP A 105 -6.23 7.27 -4.64
N LEU A 106 -6.56 7.27 -3.35
CA LEU A 106 -7.35 8.29 -2.69
C LEU A 106 -6.38 9.21 -1.94
N ASP A 107 -6.06 10.36 -2.53
CA ASP A 107 -5.10 11.32 -1.99
C ASP A 107 -5.74 12.15 -0.89
N HIS A 108 -5.05 12.31 0.25
CA HIS A 108 -5.58 13.00 1.44
C HIS A 108 -6.94 12.48 1.95
N ALA A 109 -7.18 11.18 1.79
CA ALA A 109 -8.41 10.49 2.21
C ALA A 109 -8.60 10.38 3.74
N LEU A 110 -7.56 10.62 4.55
CA LEU A 110 -7.61 10.49 6.01
C LEU A 110 -7.33 11.84 6.71
N ASP A 111 -8.11 12.10 7.76
CA ASP A 111 -7.93 13.23 8.67
C ASP A 111 -6.68 13.05 9.57
N ALA A 112 -6.37 14.04 10.40
CA ALA A 112 -5.22 14.00 11.32
C ALA A 112 -5.30 12.89 12.37
N SER A 113 -6.50 12.33 12.61
CA SER A 113 -6.74 11.20 13.52
C SER A 113 -6.75 9.84 12.81
N GLY A 114 -6.57 9.82 11.48
CA GLY A 114 -6.58 8.61 10.66
C GLY A 114 -7.99 8.12 10.30
N ARG A 115 -9.02 8.95 10.49
CA ARG A 115 -10.39 8.63 10.06
C ARG A 115 -10.61 9.08 8.61
N PRO A 116 -11.40 8.35 7.81
CA PRO A 116 -11.73 8.79 6.46
C PRO A 116 -12.42 10.15 6.43
N GLU A 117 -11.98 11.00 5.51
CA GLU A 117 -12.70 12.22 5.15
C GLU A 117 -14.09 11.85 4.58
N PRO A 118 -15.12 12.72 4.70
CA PRO A 118 -16.48 12.37 4.28
C PRO A 118 -16.59 11.95 2.82
N TRP A 119 -15.79 12.53 1.92
CA TRP A 119 -15.76 12.15 0.51
C TRP A 119 -15.11 10.78 0.28
N ALA A 120 -14.05 10.47 1.04
CA ALA A 120 -13.37 9.19 0.96
C ALA A 120 -14.26 8.09 1.53
N GLN A 121 -14.93 8.35 2.66
CA GLN A 121 -15.88 7.40 3.26
C GLN A 121 -16.99 6.99 2.28
N ARG A 122 -17.57 7.95 1.55
CA ARG A 122 -18.58 7.63 0.51
C ARG A 122 -18.06 6.68 -0.55
N ILE A 123 -16.80 6.80 -0.96
CA ILE A 123 -16.19 5.86 -1.91
C ILE A 123 -15.96 4.51 -1.24
N LEU A 124 -15.40 4.50 -0.03
CA LEU A 124 -15.15 3.29 0.75
C LEU A 124 -16.42 2.46 0.96
N ASP A 125 -17.57 3.11 1.19
CA ASP A 125 -18.87 2.48 1.38
C ASP A 125 -19.37 1.75 0.11
N THR A 126 -18.86 2.11 -1.07
CA THR A 126 -19.18 1.43 -2.34
C THR A 126 -18.26 0.26 -2.66
N LEU A 127 -17.14 0.11 -1.93
CA LEU A 127 -16.15 -0.89 -2.25
C LEU A 127 -16.60 -2.29 -1.81
N PRO A 128 -16.43 -3.31 -2.68
CA PRO A 128 -16.46 -4.68 -2.20
C PRO A 128 -15.27 -4.94 -1.25
N PRO A 129 -15.31 -5.99 -0.42
CA PRO A 129 -14.20 -6.32 0.48
C PRO A 129 -12.92 -6.68 -0.29
N THR A 130 -12.05 -5.69 -0.46
CA THR A 130 -10.77 -5.77 -1.19
C THR A 130 -9.62 -5.24 -0.35
N PHE A 131 -8.39 -5.43 -0.80
CA PHE A 131 -7.21 -4.93 -0.12
C PHE A 131 -7.13 -3.40 -0.19
N ILE A 132 -7.06 -2.77 0.98
CA ILE A 132 -6.88 -1.34 1.16
C ILE A 132 -5.71 -1.15 2.12
N GLU A 133 -4.78 -0.29 1.76
CA GLU A 133 -3.67 0.11 2.63
C GLU A 133 -3.60 1.62 2.80
N ILE A 134 -3.02 2.04 3.91
CA ILE A 134 -2.63 3.43 4.14
C ILE A 134 -1.39 3.70 3.28
N SER A 135 -1.46 4.73 2.43
CA SER A 135 -0.38 5.08 1.53
C SER A 135 0.85 5.62 2.29
N LEU A 136 1.98 5.75 1.60
CA LEU A 136 3.24 6.20 2.19
C LEU A 136 3.15 7.59 2.87
N SER A 137 2.19 8.44 2.48
CA SER A 137 2.00 9.75 3.13
C SER A 137 1.37 9.66 4.52
N GLY A 138 0.79 8.51 4.89
CA GLY A 138 0.00 8.35 6.10
C GLY A 138 -1.40 8.98 6.04
N ARG A 139 -1.71 9.74 4.98
CA ARG A 139 -2.99 10.46 4.81
C ARG A 139 -3.80 10.02 3.60
N GLY A 140 -3.24 9.20 2.72
CA GLY A 140 -3.96 8.65 1.57
C GLY A 140 -4.25 7.16 1.74
N LEU A 141 -5.07 6.62 0.85
CA LEU A 141 -5.39 5.19 0.78
C LEU A 141 -5.11 4.65 -0.62
N HIS A 142 -4.46 3.49 -0.71
CA HIS A 142 -4.44 2.71 -1.95
C HIS A 142 -5.48 1.60 -1.84
N VAL A 143 -6.41 1.55 -2.79
CA VAL A 143 -7.38 0.46 -2.95
C VAL A 143 -6.94 -0.38 -4.14
N PHE A 144 -6.49 -1.61 -3.88
CA PHE A 144 -6.12 -2.54 -4.93
C PHE A 144 -7.29 -3.46 -5.27
N GLY A 145 -7.41 -3.82 -6.53
CA GLY A 145 -8.40 -4.79 -6.99
C GLY A 145 -8.20 -5.18 -8.45
N LEU A 146 -9.24 -5.76 -9.03
CA LEU A 146 -9.27 -6.21 -10.41
C LEU A 146 -10.15 -5.28 -11.25
N ALA A 147 -9.71 -4.91 -12.45
CA ALA A 147 -10.52 -4.16 -13.41
C ALA A 147 -9.97 -4.32 -14.83
N PRO A 148 -10.81 -4.18 -15.87
CA PRO A 148 -10.34 -4.10 -17.25
C PRO A 148 -9.31 -2.99 -17.44
N ALA A 149 -8.33 -3.23 -18.30
CA ALA A 149 -7.33 -2.22 -18.62
C ALA A 149 -7.98 -0.98 -19.26
N GLY A 150 -7.58 0.21 -18.80
CA GLY A 150 -8.12 1.48 -19.27
C GLY A 150 -7.10 2.61 -19.18
N PRO A 151 -7.41 3.79 -19.74
CA PRO A 151 -6.58 4.97 -19.52
C PRO A 151 -6.52 5.30 -18.02
N GLY A 152 -5.37 5.78 -17.55
CA GLY A 152 -5.29 6.35 -16.21
C GLY A 152 -6.22 7.56 -16.10
N ARG A 153 -6.90 7.70 -14.96
CA ARG A 153 -7.85 8.80 -14.72
C ARG A 153 -7.44 9.57 -13.48
N LYS A 154 -7.58 10.89 -13.55
CA LYS A 154 -7.44 11.79 -12.41
C LYS A 154 -8.74 12.57 -12.25
N ILE A 155 -9.34 12.44 -11.09
CA ILE A 155 -10.63 13.03 -10.75
C ILE A 155 -10.35 14.02 -9.60
N ARG A 156 -10.64 15.30 -9.85
CA ARG A 156 -10.44 16.38 -8.89
C ARG A 156 -11.69 17.25 -8.86
N ARG A 157 -12.45 17.20 -7.75
CA ARG A 157 -13.68 17.99 -7.56
C ARG A 157 -13.85 18.40 -6.11
N GLY A 158 -13.71 19.70 -5.85
CA GLY A 158 -13.61 20.20 -4.49
C GLY A 158 -12.48 19.47 -3.76
N GLU A 159 -12.83 18.84 -2.63
CA GLU A 159 -11.91 18.05 -1.80
C GLU A 159 -11.64 16.63 -2.36
N THR A 160 -12.44 16.16 -3.31
CA THR A 160 -12.28 14.81 -3.88
C THR A 160 -11.01 14.75 -4.73
N ALA A 161 -10.11 13.84 -4.39
CA ALA A 161 -8.85 13.63 -5.08
C ALA A 161 -8.60 12.13 -5.32
N VAL A 162 -9.02 11.66 -6.49
CA VAL A 162 -8.93 10.24 -6.87
C VAL A 162 -8.08 10.08 -8.11
N GLU A 163 -7.15 9.14 -8.08
CA GLU A 163 -6.42 8.69 -9.27
C GLU A 163 -6.65 7.19 -9.49
N ILE A 164 -6.89 6.79 -10.73
CA ILE A 164 -7.17 5.40 -11.10
C ILE A 164 -6.09 4.94 -12.07
N TYR A 165 -5.44 3.83 -11.74
CA TYR A 165 -4.36 3.25 -12.53
C TYR A 165 -4.61 1.76 -12.78
N THR A 166 -4.45 1.35 -14.02
CA THR A 166 -4.52 -0.07 -14.44
C THR A 166 -3.24 -0.52 -15.16
N ARG A 167 -2.32 0.41 -15.47
CA ARG A 167 -1.04 0.13 -16.15
C ARG A 167 -0.07 1.31 -16.07
N GLY A 168 1.20 1.05 -16.35
CA GLY A 168 2.24 2.05 -16.64
C GLY A 168 2.71 2.86 -15.44
N ARG A 169 2.26 2.52 -14.23
CA ARG A 169 2.64 3.18 -12.98
C ARG A 169 3.11 2.16 -11.98
N PHE A 170 4.12 2.53 -11.21
CA PHE A 170 4.43 1.83 -9.97
C PHE A 170 3.69 2.51 -8.81
N ILE A 171 3.28 1.72 -7.83
CA ILE A 171 2.64 2.15 -6.60
C ILE A 171 3.58 1.80 -5.44
N ALA A 172 3.87 2.73 -4.55
CA ALA A 172 4.60 2.44 -3.33
C ALA A 172 3.71 1.65 -2.38
N VAL A 173 4.08 0.40 -2.07
CA VAL A 173 3.25 -0.51 -1.26
C VAL A 173 3.74 -0.49 0.17
N THR A 174 2.86 -0.17 1.12
CA THR A 174 3.22 -0.09 2.54
C THR A 174 2.92 -1.40 3.28
N GLY A 175 1.92 -2.15 2.83
CA GLY A 175 1.34 -3.28 3.55
C GLY A 175 0.61 -2.87 4.83
N ASN A 176 0.43 -1.58 5.10
CA ASN A 176 -0.28 -1.10 6.29
C ASN A 176 -1.79 -1.16 6.04
N ARG A 177 -2.40 -2.33 6.27
CA ARG A 177 -3.82 -2.56 5.97
C ARG A 177 -4.73 -1.58 6.71
N PHE A 178 -5.58 -0.89 5.97
CA PHE A 178 -6.54 0.04 6.51
C PHE A 178 -7.77 -0.70 7.05
N ALA A 179 -8.24 -0.34 8.25
CA ALA A 179 -9.51 -0.79 8.85
C ALA A 179 -9.80 -2.31 8.75
N GLY A 180 -8.76 -3.15 8.80
CA GLY A 180 -8.92 -4.62 8.71
C GLY A 180 -9.26 -5.15 7.31
N ALA A 181 -9.22 -4.32 6.26
CA ALA A 181 -9.46 -4.68 4.86
C ALA A 181 -8.77 -6.00 4.47
N PRO A 182 -9.41 -6.96 3.78
CA PRO A 182 -8.86 -8.31 3.60
C PRO A 182 -7.58 -8.33 2.74
N ALA A 183 -6.76 -9.37 2.91
CA ALA A 183 -5.56 -9.60 2.09
C ALA A 183 -5.88 -10.36 0.79
N ARG A 184 -6.86 -9.86 0.01
CA ARG A 184 -7.29 -10.41 -1.28
C ARG A 184 -7.76 -9.29 -2.20
N LEU A 185 -7.84 -9.55 -3.50
CA LEU A 185 -8.36 -8.58 -4.46
C LEU A 185 -9.81 -8.92 -4.84
N ALA A 186 -10.65 -7.91 -4.95
CA ALA A 186 -12.01 -8.01 -5.49
C ALA A 186 -12.10 -7.29 -6.85
N ASP A 187 -13.19 -7.56 -7.59
CA ASP A 187 -13.52 -6.81 -8.81
C ASP A 187 -13.93 -5.37 -8.47
N LEU A 188 -13.37 -4.39 -9.18
CA LEU A 188 -13.58 -2.95 -9.03
C LEU A 188 -14.13 -2.31 -10.30
N ALA A 189 -14.50 -3.09 -11.32
CA ALA A 189 -14.96 -2.57 -12.61
C ALA A 189 -16.15 -1.60 -12.45
N ASP A 190 -17.13 -1.98 -11.64
CA ASP A 190 -18.33 -1.17 -11.40
C ASP A 190 -18.01 0.11 -10.60
N VAL A 191 -17.16 0.00 -9.58
CA VAL A 191 -16.71 1.15 -8.78
C VAL A 191 -15.95 2.15 -9.66
N ILE A 192 -15.03 1.67 -10.50
CA ILE A 192 -14.27 2.52 -11.43
C ILE A 192 -15.20 3.19 -12.44
N SER A 193 -16.19 2.46 -12.94
CA SER A 193 -17.19 3.00 -13.87
C SER A 193 -18.05 4.08 -13.20
N MET A 194 -18.51 3.85 -11.97
CA MET A 194 -19.22 4.84 -11.15
C MET A 194 -18.37 6.10 -10.94
N LEU A 195 -17.11 5.95 -10.50
CA LEU A 195 -16.22 7.09 -10.27
C LEU A 195 -15.98 7.91 -11.56
N ALA A 196 -15.99 7.26 -12.73
CA ALA A 196 -15.82 7.94 -14.00
C ALA A 196 -17.02 8.79 -14.45
N VAL A 197 -18.23 8.51 -13.93
CA VAL A 197 -19.48 9.17 -14.34
C VAL A 197 -20.00 10.15 -13.28
N THR A 198 -19.84 9.80 -12.00
CA THR A 198 -20.52 10.48 -10.88
C THR A 198 -19.64 11.47 -10.13
N CYS A 199 -18.33 11.49 -10.42
CA CYS A 199 -17.44 12.54 -9.96
C CYS A 199 -17.31 13.56 -11.07
#